data_AF-A0A482UKQ4-F1
#
_entry.id   AF-A0A482UKQ4-F1
#
_cell.length_a   1.000
_cell.length_b   1.000
_cell.length_c   1.000
_cell.angle_alpha   90.00
_cell.angle_beta   90.00
_cell.angle_gamma   90.00
#
_symmetry.space_group_name_H-M   'P 1'
#
loop_
_entity.id
_entity.type
_entity.pdbx_description
1 polymer ?
#
loop_
_entity_poly.entity_id
_entity_poly.type
_entity_poly.pdbx_seq_one_letter_code
_entity_poly.pdbx_strand_id
1 'polypeptide(L)' 'MVNVTSVNPKNIVKKRTKSFERHQHQQFWRIGRSSWRKQKGIDSRVRRRFKGTIPQPNIGYGK' A
#
# COMPACT_ATOMS: atom_id res chain seq x y z
N MET A 1 16.42 -0.82 34.45
CA MET A 1 15.83 -1.81 33.52
C MET A 1 16.75 -1.89 32.32
N VAL A 2 17.33 -3.05 32.02
CA VAL A 2 18.29 -3.20 30.91
C VAL A 2 17.52 -3.59 29.65
N ASN A 3 17.65 -2.83 28.57
CA ASN A 3 17.02 -3.17 27.29
C ASN A 3 17.77 -4.35 26.66
N VAL A 4 17.12 -5.52 26.63
CA VAL A 4 17.63 -6.71 25.93
C VAL A 4 17.53 -6.47 24.43
N THR A 5 18.66 -6.60 23.72
CA THR A 5 18.73 -6.43 22.26
C THR A 5 18.96 -7.77 21.57
N SER A 6 18.52 -7.90 20.32
CA SER A 6 18.68 -9.14 19.55
C SER A 6 20.15 -9.40 19.21
N VAL A 7 20.59 -10.66 19.32
CA VAL A 7 21.97 -11.09 19.06
C VAL A 7 22.45 -10.77 17.62
N ASN A 8 21.56 -10.77 16.63
CA ASN A 8 21.90 -10.44 15.24
C ASN A 8 20.92 -9.42 14.64
N PRO A 9 21.26 -8.12 14.62
CA PRO A 9 20.43 -7.11 13.98
C PRO A 9 20.58 -7.19 12.45
N LYS A 10 19.57 -7.77 11.77
CA LYS A 10 19.48 -7.71 10.30
C LYS A 10 18.90 -6.37 9.85
N ASN A 11 19.53 -5.71 8.89
CA ASN A 11 18.96 -4.52 8.26
C ASN A 11 17.69 -4.89 7.47
N ILE A 12 16.52 -4.44 7.94
CA ILE A 12 15.23 -4.72 7.32
C ILE A 12 14.91 -3.61 6.31
N VAL A 13 15.23 -3.86 5.05
CA VAL A 13 14.80 -2.98 3.95
C VAL A 13 13.30 -3.13 3.71
N LYS A 14 12.57 -2.01 3.67
CA LYS A 14 11.14 -1.96 3.34
C LYS A 14 10.98 -1.47 1.91
N LYS A 15 10.44 -2.30 1.01
CA LYS A 15 10.18 -1.92 -0.39
C LYS A 15 9.18 -0.77 -0.53
N ARG A 16 8.23 -0.68 0.40
CA ARG A 16 7.25 0.41 0.50
C ARG A 16 6.85 0.60 1.95
N THR A 17 6.87 1.84 2.42
CA THR A 17 6.41 2.22 3.77
C THR A 17 4.98 2.74 3.77
N LYS A 18 4.54 3.38 2.68
CA LYS A 18 3.17 3.91 2.52
C LYS A 18 2.16 2.78 2.34
N SER A 19 1.00 2.90 2.98
CA SER A 19 -0.12 1.98 2.79
C SER A 19 -0.66 2.01 1.34
N PHE A 20 -1.39 0.96 0.98
CA PHE A 20 -2.15 0.89 -0.26
C PHE A 20 -3.53 1.48 -0.02
N GLU A 21 -3.71 2.71 -0.50
CA GLU A 21 -4.94 3.46 -0.25
C GLU A 21 -6.04 3.11 -1.25
N ARG A 22 -7.30 3.17 -0.81
CA ARG A 22 -8.43 2.97 -1.72
C ARG A 22 -8.58 4.15 -2.68
N HIS A 23 -8.90 3.87 -3.94
CA HIS A 23 -9.22 4.91 -4.92
C HIS A 23 -10.39 5.78 -4.43
N GLN A 24 -10.28 7.10 -4.60
CA GLN A 24 -11.27 8.13 -4.19
C GLN A 24 -11.50 8.28 -2.69
N HIS A 25 -10.67 7.70 -1.81
CA HIS A 25 -10.82 7.90 -0.35
C HIS A 25 -10.72 9.37 0.08
N GLN A 26 -10.02 10.20 -0.68
CA GLN A 26 -9.90 11.64 -0.40
C GLN A 26 -11.17 12.43 -0.75
N GLN A 27 -11.99 11.91 -1.67
CA GLN A 27 -13.21 12.58 -2.14
C GLN A 27 -14.44 12.21 -1.31
N PHE A 28 -14.46 11.01 -0.71
CA PHE A 28 -15.63 10.48 -0.02
C PHE A 28 -15.27 9.99 1.38
N TRP A 29 -15.85 10.61 2.41
CA TRP A 29 -15.67 10.22 3.82
C TRP A 29 -16.00 8.74 4.09
N ARG A 30 -17.01 8.20 3.39
CA ARG A 30 -17.42 6.78 3.50
C ARG A 30 -16.33 5.80 3.05
N ILE A 31 -15.39 6.24 2.21
CA ILE A 31 -14.34 5.38 1.68
C ILE A 31 -13.12 5.48 2.61
N GLY A 32 -12.90 4.45 3.41
CA GLY A 32 -11.76 4.39 4.33
C GLY A 32 -10.41 4.39 3.63
N ARG A 33 -9.47 5.21 4.12
CA ARG A 33 -8.13 5.43 3.56
C ARG A 33 -7.32 4.15 3.36
N SER A 34 -7.15 3.35 4.40
CA SER A 34 -6.27 2.15 4.39
C SER A 34 -6.98 0.86 3.95
N SER A 35 -8.21 0.94 3.42
CA SER A 35 -9.01 -0.23 3.02
C SER A 35 -8.82 -0.59 1.54
N TRP A 36 -7.67 -1.17 1.17
CA TRP A 36 -7.42 -1.52 -0.23
C TRP A 36 -8.51 -2.42 -0.81
N ARG A 37 -9.01 -2.08 -2.00
CA ARG A 37 -9.95 -2.89 -2.80
C ARG A 37 -9.56 -2.83 -4.26
N LYS A 38 -9.57 -3.99 -4.93
CA LYS A 38 -9.27 -4.11 -6.37
C LYS A 38 -10.40 -3.49 -7.19
N GLN A 39 -10.07 -2.49 -8.02
CA GLN A 39 -11.03 -1.84 -8.91
C GLN A 39 -11.48 -2.81 -10.01
N LYS A 40 -12.80 -2.83 -10.29
CA LYS A 40 -13.42 -3.73 -11.27
C LYS A 40 -13.97 -3.01 -12.51
N GLY A 41 -14.29 -1.71 -12.40
CA GLY A 41 -14.91 -0.95 -13.49
C GLY A 41 -14.06 -0.88 -14.76
N ILE A 42 -14.71 -0.94 -15.92
CA ILE A 42 -14.03 -1.02 -17.22
C ILE A 42 -13.20 0.23 -17.52
N ASP A 43 -13.63 1.41 -17.08
CA ASP A 43 -12.92 2.68 -17.32
C ASP A 43 -12.02 3.13 -16.17
N SER A 44 -11.82 2.26 -15.16
CA SER A 44 -10.98 2.62 -14.04
C SER A 44 -9.52 2.80 -14.46
N ARG A 45 -9.01 4.04 -14.33
CA ARG A 45 -7.62 4.37 -14.61
C ARG A 45 -6.62 3.58 -13.76
N VAL A 46 -6.97 3.31 -12.51
CA VAL A 46 -6.15 2.49 -11.59
C VAL A 46 -6.10 1.03 -12.09
N ARG A 47 -7.23 0.47 -12.54
CA ARG A 47 -7.28 -0.90 -13.09
C ARG A 47 -6.45 -1.04 -14.36
N ARG A 48 -6.50 -0.03 -15.23
CA ARG A 48 -5.72 0.05 -16.49
C ARG A 48 -4.27 0.48 -16.29
N ARG A 49 -3.84 0.76 -15.04
CA ARG A 49 -2.45 1.13 -14.67
C ARG A 49 -1.91 2.35 -15.41
N PHE A 50 -2.74 3.39 -15.60
CA PHE A 50 -2.26 4.64 -16.17
C PHE A 50 -1.19 5.30 -15.28
N LYS A 51 -0.25 6.01 -15.90
CA LYS A 51 0.79 6.80 -15.22
C LYS A 51 0.14 7.83 -14.27
N GLY A 52 0.77 8.04 -13.11
CA GLY A 52 0.30 9.00 -12.09
C GLY A 52 -0.92 8.55 -11.29
N THR A 53 -1.30 7.27 -11.34
CA THR A 53 -2.38 6.72 -10.50
C THR A 53 -1.86 6.05 -9.24
N ILE A 54 -2.77 5.78 -8.29
CA ILE A 54 -2.46 5.11 -7.03
C ILE A 54 -1.97 3.68 -7.33
N PRO A 55 -0.84 3.23 -6.74
CA PRO A 55 -0.30 1.89 -6.98
C PRO A 55 -1.19 0.81 -6.37
N GLN A 56 -1.22 -0.34 -7.05
CA GLN A 56 -1.94 -1.52 -6.59
C GLN A 56 -0.97 -2.49 -5.90
N PRO A 57 -1.38 -3.19 -4.82
CA PRO A 57 -0.57 -4.23 -4.23
C PRO A 57 -0.38 -5.39 -5.22
N ASN A 58 0.83 -5.93 -5.23
CA ASN A 58 1.26 -7.06 -6.04
C ASN A 58 2.36 -7.82 -5.29
N ILE A 59 2.74 -9.01 -5.78
CA ILE A 59 3.76 -9.85 -5.15
C ILE A 59 5.15 -9.20 -5.11
N GLY A 60 5.44 -8.26 -6.01
CA GLY A 60 6.71 -7.52 -6.02
C GLY A 60 6.92 -6.64 -4.79
N TYR A 61 5.84 -6.23 -4.11
CA TYR A 61 5.89 -5.51 -2.84
C TYR A 61 6.03 -6.43 -1.61
N GLY A 62 5.94 -7.76 -1.79
CA GLY A 62 6.24 -8.73 -0.75
C GLY A 62 7.67 -8.57 -0.27
N LYS A 63 7.91 -8.79 1.01
CA LYS A 63 9.26 -8.79 1.58
C LYS A 63 10.09 -9.92 0.97
#